data_AF-A0A6I2VPY5-F1
#
_entry.id   AF-A0A6I2VPY5-F1
#
_cell.length_a   1.000
_cell.length_b   1.000
_cell.length_c   1.000
_cell.angle_alpha   90.00
_cell.angle_beta   90.00
_cell.angle_gamma   90.00
#
_symmetry.space_group_name_H-M   'P 1'
#
loop_
_entity.id
_entity.type
_entity.pdbx_description
1 polymer ?
#
loop_
_entity_poly.entity_id
_entity_poly.type
_entity_poly.pdbx_seq_one_letter_code
_entity_poly.pdbx_strand_id
1 'polypeptide(L)' 'MSNYCKGCHFDRTKRVGDNACPFTTLYWDFMARHEVVLGKNPRVAQQVRAAFKLSDLPAVQERAKVVLQQLSAGEL' A
#
# COMPACT_ATOMS: atom_id res chain seq x y z
N MET A 1 -12.44 3.57 8.70
CA MET A 1 -13.45 4.55 9.17
C MET A 1 -13.51 4.47 10.69
N SER A 2 -12.62 5.19 11.37
CA SER A 2 -12.48 5.22 12.83
C SER A 2 -11.66 6.46 13.23
N ASN A 3 -11.51 6.69 14.53
CA ASN A 3 -10.68 7.77 15.07
C ASN A 3 -9.23 7.33 15.34
N TYR A 4 -8.82 6.11 14.98
CA TYR A 4 -7.47 5.60 15.24
C TYR A 4 -6.38 6.37 14.52
N CYS A 5 -6.70 6.96 13.37
CA CYS A 5 -5.75 7.79 12.65
C CYS A 5 -5.45 9.11 13.38
N LYS A 6 -6.32 9.55 14.30
CA LYS A 6 -6.12 10.78 15.08
C LYS A 6 -5.08 10.50 16.16
N GLY A 7 -3.87 11.03 15.96
CA GLY A 7 -2.72 10.79 16.84
C GLY A 7 -1.86 9.58 16.48
N CYS A 8 -2.13 8.93 15.34
CA CYS A 8 -1.25 7.87 14.83
C CYS A 8 0.08 8.47 14.35
N HIS A 9 1.20 7.78 14.60
CA HIS A 9 2.52 8.17 14.09
C HIS A 9 2.55 8.24 12.55
N PHE A 10 1.75 7.38 11.89
CA PHE A 10 1.69 7.29 10.45
C PHE A 10 0.58 8.18 9.86
N ASP A 11 0.89 8.76 8.71
CA ASP A 11 -0.05 9.51 7.88
C ASP A 11 -0.78 8.59 6.91
N ARG A 12 -2.09 8.42 7.14
CA ARG A 12 -2.98 7.61 6.30
C ARG A 12 -3.06 8.07 4.84
N THR A 13 -2.79 9.36 4.58
CA THR A 13 -2.91 9.95 3.24
C THR A 13 -1.68 9.70 2.38
N LYS A 14 -0.57 9.31 3.00
CA LYS A 14 0.68 8.99 2.33
C LYS A 14 0.80 7.50 2.06
N ARG A 15 1.33 7.17 0.89
CA ARG A 15 1.68 5.82 0.43
C ARG A 15 3.19 5.59 0.28
N VAL A 16 3.98 6.66 0.43
CA VAL A 16 5.45 6.65 0.34
C VAL A 16 6.02 7.62 1.39
N GLY A 17 7.28 7.38 1.77
CA GLY A 17 7.97 8.12 2.83
C GLY A 17 7.96 7.40 4.18
N ASP A 18 8.77 7.88 5.10
CA ASP A 18 9.03 7.20 6.38
C ASP A 18 7.77 7.10 7.24
N ASN A 19 7.00 8.19 7.32
CA ASN A 19 5.75 8.24 8.06
C ASN A 19 4.51 7.80 7.26
N ALA A 20 4.68 7.18 6.08
CA ALA A 20 3.54 6.66 5.33
C ALA A 20 2.85 5.53 6.09
N CYS A 21 1.53 5.48 6.03
CA CYS A 21 0.78 4.38 6.62
C CYS A 21 1.19 3.04 5.96
N PRO A 22 1.62 2.05 6.77
CA PRO A 22 1.96 0.72 6.28
C PRO A 22 0.82 0.10 5.46
N PHE A 23 -0.43 0.24 5.94
CA PHE A 23 -1.61 -0.26 5.22
C PHE A 23 -1.81 0.41 3.87
N THR A 24 -1.69 1.73 3.77
CA THR A 24 -1.85 2.45 2.50
C THR A 24 -0.80 1.99 1.49
N THR A 25 0.46 1.87 1.92
CA THR A 25 1.56 1.38 1.08
C THR A 25 1.29 -0.05 0.60
N LEU A 26 1.04 -0.98 1.53
CA LEU A 26 0.85 -2.40 1.23
C LEU A 26 -0.40 -2.66 0.40
N TYR A 27 -1.46 -1.87 0.58
CA TYR A 27 -2.69 -1.98 -0.21
C TYR A 27 -2.42 -1.78 -1.70
N TRP A 28 -1.70 -0.70 -2.06
CA TRP A 28 -1.42 -0.39 -3.45
C TRP A 28 -0.41 -1.36 -4.06
N ASP A 29 0.64 -1.73 -3.31
CA ASP A 29 1.60 -2.76 -3.74
C ASP A 29 0.90 -4.11 -3.97
N PHE A 30 0.01 -4.54 -3.06
CA PHE A 30 -0.74 -5.79 -3.19
C PHE A 30 -1.59 -5.82 -4.47
N MET A 31 -2.32 -4.74 -4.75
CA MET A 31 -3.16 -4.62 -5.94
C MET A 31 -2.34 -4.67 -7.22
N ALA A 32 -1.19 -3.99 -7.26
CA ALA A 32 -0.29 -4.00 -8.40
C ALA A 32 0.35 -5.38 -8.61
N ARG A 33 0.86 -6.00 -7.53
CA ARG A 33 1.55 -7.30 -7.58
C ARG A 33 0.67 -8.45 -8.07
N HIS A 34 -0.63 -8.41 -7.77
CA HIS A 34 -1.56 -9.51 -8.06
C HIS A 34 -2.48 -9.24 -9.26
N GLU A 35 -2.06 -8.36 -10.18
CA GLU A 35 -2.83 -7.99 -11.38
C GLU A 35 -3.35 -9.19 -12.16
N VAL A 36 -2.48 -10.17 -12.41
CA VAL A 36 -2.80 -11.36 -13.21
C VAL A 36 -3.99 -12.13 -12.65
N VAL A 37 -4.13 -12.17 -11.32
CA VAL A 37 -5.18 -12.91 -10.63
C VAL A 37 -6.40 -12.02 -10.36
N LEU A 38 -6.19 -10.79 -9.89
CA LEU A 38 -7.25 -9.90 -9.41
C LEU A 38 -7.81 -8.96 -10.49
N GLY A 39 -7.10 -8.74 -11.59
CA GLY A 39 -7.50 -7.85 -12.69
C GLY A 39 -8.77 -8.31 -13.42
N LYS A 40 -9.12 -9.60 -13.30
CA LYS A 40 -10.37 -10.18 -13.84
C LYS A 40 -11.53 -10.18 -12.85
N ASN A 41 -11.29 -9.89 -11.57
CA ASN A 41 -12.34 -9.91 -10.56
C ASN A 41 -13.15 -8.59 -10.60
N PRO A 42 -14.45 -8.62 -10.95
CA PRO A 42 -15.25 -7.41 -11.14
C PRO A 42 -15.28 -6.47 -9.93
N ARG A 43 -15.13 -7.01 -8.70
CA ARG A 43 -15.17 -6.21 -7.47
C ARG A 43 -13.92 -5.35 -7.28
N VAL A 44 -12.75 -5.84 -7.72
CA VAL A 44 -11.44 -5.21 -7.44
C VAL A 44 -10.67 -4.80 -8.69
N ALA A 45 -11.17 -5.13 -9.89
CA ALA A 45 -10.50 -4.84 -11.16
C ALA A 45 -10.24 -3.34 -11.38
N GLN A 46 -11.14 -2.46 -10.91
CA GLN A 46 -10.94 -1.01 -11.03
C GLN A 46 -9.75 -0.54 -10.18
N GLN A 47 -9.61 -1.07 -8.97
CA GLN A 47 -8.56 -0.73 -8.02
C GLN A 47 -7.20 -1.27 -8.49
N VAL A 48 -7.19 -2.49 -9.02
CA VAL A 48 -6.01 -3.06 -9.69
C VAL A 48 -5.56 -2.15 -10.83
N ARG A 49 -6.46 -1.78 -11.76
CA ARG A 49 -6.12 -0.85 -12.86
C ARG A 49 -5.67 0.52 -12.36
N ALA A 50 -6.22 1.02 -11.26
CA ALA A 50 -5.79 2.28 -10.66
C ALA A 50 -4.38 2.18 -10.08
N ALA A 51 -4.01 1.05 -9.46
CA ALA A 51 -2.68 0.82 -8.93
C ALA A 51 -1.59 0.92 -10.01
N PHE A 52 -1.84 0.38 -11.22
CA PHE A 52 -0.92 0.48 -12.37
C PHE A 52 -0.78 1.89 -12.94
N LYS A 53 -1.73 2.78 -12.66
CA LYS A 53 -1.71 4.17 -13.11
C LYS A 53 -1.07 5.13 -12.11
N LEU A 54 -0.64 4.63 -10.95
CA LEU A 54 0.09 5.44 -9.98
C LEU A 54 1.44 5.84 -10.56
N SER A 55 1.70 7.14 -10.68
CA SER A 55 2.97 7.68 -11.15
C SER A 55 4.13 7.35 -10.22
N ASP A 56 3.84 7.13 -8.95
CA ASP A 56 4.79 6.78 -7.89
C ASP A 56 4.79 5.29 -7.53
N LEU A 57 4.21 4.42 -8.39
CA LEU A 57 4.16 2.98 -8.15
C LEU A 57 5.54 2.36 -7.80
N PRO A 58 6.65 2.69 -8.48
CA PRO A 58 7.96 2.15 -8.10
C PRO A 58 8.36 2.52 -6.66
N ALA A 59 8.09 3.76 -6.24
CA ALA A 59 8.38 4.19 -4.88
C ALA A 59 7.48 3.50 -3.84
N VAL A 60 6.22 3.23 -4.19
CA VAL A 60 5.30 2.44 -3.34
C VAL A 60 5.82 1.01 -3.18
N GLN A 61 6.30 0.38 -4.25
CA GLN A 61 6.86 -0.98 -4.22
C GLN A 61 8.12 -1.05 -3.36
N GLU A 62 9.03 -0.07 -3.48
CA GLU A 62 10.22 0.00 -2.62
C GLU A 62 9.84 0.19 -1.16
N ARG A 63 8.91 1.11 -0.85
CA ARG A 63 8.44 1.27 0.53
C ARG A 63 7.76 0.01 1.06
N ALA A 64 7.00 -0.69 0.23
CA ALA A 64 6.34 -1.95 0.61
C ALA A 64 7.36 -3.03 1.01
N LYS A 65 8.49 -3.14 0.29
CA LYS A 65 9.58 -4.05 0.69
C LYS A 65 10.12 -3.72 2.09
N VAL A 66 10.37 -2.43 2.37
CA VAL A 66 10.85 -1.99 3.69
C VAL A 66 9.82 -2.33 4.77
N VAL A 67 8.54 -2.03 4.55
CA VAL A 67 7.47 -2.33 5.52
C VAL A 67 7.36 -3.84 5.77
N LEU A 68 7.44 -4.68 4.74
CA LEU A 68 7.40 -6.13 4.88
C LEU A 68 8.62 -6.69 5.63
N GLN A 69 9.80 -6.11 5.42
CA GLN A 69 11.01 -6.44 6.18
C GLN A 69 10.85 -6.08 7.65
N GLN A 70 10.39 -4.86 7.96
CA GLN A 70 10.12 -4.42 9.34
C GLN A 70 9.08 -5.30 10.05
N LEU A 71 8.00 -5.67 9.35
CA LEU A 71 6.99 -6.61 9.86
C LEU A 71 7.58 -8.00 10.16
N SER A 72 8.47 -8.48 9.28
CA SER A 72 9.11 -9.78 9.44
C SER A 72 10.14 -9.78 10.59
N ALA A 73 10.76 -8.62 10.86
CA ALA A 73 11.67 -8.40 11.99
C ALA A 73 10.94 -8.08 13.31
N GLY A 74 9.66 -7.67 13.26
CA GLY A 74 8.89 -7.25 14.43
C GLY A 74 9.18 -5.82 14.89
N GLU A 75 9.67 -4.96 13.99
CA GLU A 75 10.19 -3.61 14.29
C GLU A 75 9.30 -2.48 13.75
N LEU A 76 8.05 -2.79 13.38
CA LEU A 76 7.12 -1.82 12.77
C LEU A 76 6.45 -0.89 13.79
#